data_AF-A0A6J0SR63-F1
#
_entry.id   AF-A0A6J0SR63-F1
#
_cell.length_a   1.000
_cell.length_b   1.000
_cell.length_c   1.000
_cell.angle_alpha   90.00
_cell.angle_beta   90.00
_cell.angle_gamma   90.00
#
_symmetry.space_group_name_H-M   'P 1'
#
loop_
_entity.id
_entity.type
_entity.pdbx_description
1 polymer ?
#
loop_
_entity_poly.entity_id
_entity_poly.type
_entity_poly.pdbx_seq_one_letter_code
_entity_poly.pdbx_strand_id
1 'polypeptide(L)'
;MAGTKGAPREPLDPVSWNKIFTETIQKELRCQRLHTKYAVNPLLKVHAPAGKPMSWHDNLEEPEDATFLKLIHHAALEPNKKYTEPQTESQEIGWCTTPLISTNRNDSRLYFPSRTTEISRYMAAAWRLKEMSRDKK
;
A
#
# COMPACT_ATOMS: atom_id res chain seq x y z
N MET A 1 -41.72 17.43 37.74
CA MET A 1 -42.93 17.48 36.90
C MET A 1 -42.68 16.64 35.66
N ALA A 2 -43.44 15.56 35.51
CA ALA A 2 -43.26 14.51 34.52
C ALA A 2 -43.52 14.99 33.09
N GLY A 3 -42.72 14.51 32.14
CA GLY A 3 -42.90 14.72 30.71
C GLY A 3 -44.28 14.23 30.25
N THR A 4 -45.02 15.13 29.62
CA THR A 4 -46.31 14.84 29.01
C THR A 4 -46.10 13.90 27.82
N LYS A 5 -46.68 12.71 27.93
CA LYS A 5 -46.73 11.70 26.88
C LYS A 5 -47.44 12.29 25.65
N GLY A 6 -46.85 12.06 24.48
CA GLY A 6 -47.24 12.68 23.22
C GLY A 6 -48.71 12.46 22.84
N ALA A 7 -49.38 13.56 22.54
CA ALA A 7 -50.64 13.54 21.79
C ALA A 7 -50.41 12.90 20.41
N PRO A 8 -51.41 12.19 19.85
CA PRO A 8 -51.34 11.75 18.46
C PRO A 8 -51.14 12.99 17.59
N ARG A 9 -49.98 13.09 16.94
CA ARG A 9 -49.72 14.19 16.01
C ARG A 9 -50.71 14.03 14.86
N GLU A 10 -51.57 15.04 14.66
CA GLU A 10 -52.39 15.09 13.46
C GLU A 10 -51.50 14.89 12.23
N PRO A 11 -51.95 14.15 11.21
CA PRO A 11 -51.19 13.97 9.99
C PRO A 11 -50.89 15.36 9.42
N LEU A 12 -49.62 15.76 9.48
CA LEU A 12 -49.17 17.07 9.04
C LEU A 12 -49.52 17.26 7.57
N ASP A 13 -50.14 18.39 7.27
CA ASP A 13 -50.51 18.78 5.91
C ASP A 13 -49.28 18.70 4.96
N PRO A 14 -49.43 18.08 3.78
CA PRO A 14 -48.35 17.91 2.82
C PRO A 14 -47.73 19.25 2.36
N VAL A 15 -48.49 20.35 2.34
CA VAL A 15 -47.96 21.68 2.00
C VAL A 15 -46.99 22.15 3.09
N SER A 16 -47.35 21.94 4.35
CA SER A 16 -46.50 22.24 5.50
C SER A 16 -45.20 21.41 5.51
N TRP A 17 -45.27 20.14 5.10
CA TRP A 17 -44.08 19.28 4.92
C TRP A 17 -43.13 19.80 3.84
N ASN A 18 -43.67 20.19 2.68
CA ASN A 18 -42.87 20.74 1.59
C ASN A 18 -42.17 22.05 2.01
N LYS A 19 -42.81 22.85 2.87
CA LYS A 19 -42.23 24.07 3.41
C LYS A 19 -41.04 23.78 4.34
N ILE A 20 -41.15 22.79 5.21
CA ILE A 20 -40.04 22.35 6.05
C ILE A 20 -38.89 21.81 5.18
N PHE A 21 -39.23 20.99 4.18
CA PHE A 21 -38.24 20.38 3.29
C PHE A 21 -37.44 21.41 2.49
N THR A 22 -38.14 22.40 1.91
CA THR A 22 -37.51 23.51 1.19
C THR A 22 -36.63 24.38 2.10
N GLU A 23 -37.06 24.63 3.34
CA GLU A 23 -36.26 25.35 4.33
C GLU A 23 -34.99 24.56 4.71
N THR A 24 -35.07 23.24 4.91
CA THR A 24 -33.88 22.39 5.17
C THR A 24 -32.90 22.43 4.01
N ILE A 25 -33.38 22.27 2.76
CA ILE A 25 -32.53 22.36 1.57
C ILE A 25 -31.84 23.72 1.51
N GLN A 26 -32.57 24.82 1.76
CA GLN A 26 -31.97 26.16 1.74
C GLN A 26 -30.91 26.36 2.82
N LYS A 27 -31.10 25.79 4.03
CA LYS A 27 -30.11 25.83 5.11
C LYS A 27 -28.86 25.02 4.78
N GLU A 28 -29.04 23.84 4.19
CA GLU A 28 -27.93 22.98 3.74
C GLU A 28 -27.11 23.66 2.64
N LEU A 29 -27.78 24.19 1.61
CA LEU A 29 -27.13 24.92 0.52
C LEU A 29 -26.41 26.19 0.99
N ARG A 30 -26.93 26.88 2.01
CA ARG A 30 -26.28 28.06 2.61
C ARG A 30 -24.96 27.69 3.30
N CYS A 31 -24.86 26.49 3.88
CA CYS A 31 -23.68 26.02 4.60
C CYS A 31 -22.69 25.22 3.73
N GLN A 32 -23.05 24.90 2.49
CA GLN A 32 -22.20 24.14 1.58
C GLN A 32 -21.04 25.00 1.07
N ARG A 33 -19.86 24.89 1.70
CA ARG A 33 -18.62 25.52 1.21
C ARG A 33 -17.98 24.61 0.16
N LEU A 34 -18.12 24.97 -1.11
CA LEU A 34 -17.44 24.31 -2.21
C LEU A 34 -15.96 24.75 -2.23
N HIS A 35 -15.05 23.91 -1.75
CA HIS A 35 -13.62 24.15 -1.85
C HIS A 35 -13.13 23.84 -3.28
N THR A 36 -13.06 24.87 -4.13
CA THR A 36 -12.60 24.75 -5.53
C THR A 36 -11.09 24.75 -5.69
N LYS A 37 -10.37 25.25 -4.68
CA LYS A 37 -8.91 25.30 -4.64
C LYS A 37 -8.43 24.32 -3.58
N TYR A 38 -7.94 23.18 -4.02
CA TYR A 38 -7.24 22.21 -3.18
C TYR A 38 -5.80 22.09 -3.67
N ALA A 39 -4.84 22.13 -2.74
CA ALA A 39 -3.44 21.86 -3.05
C ALA A 39 -3.20 20.36 -2.85
N VAL A 40 -3.58 19.55 -3.83
CA VAL A 40 -3.09 18.16 -3.89
C VAL A 40 -1.68 18.22 -4.45
N ASN A 41 -0.71 17.65 -3.74
CA ASN A 41 0.66 17.61 -4.20
C ASN A 41 0.70 16.83 -5.54
N PRO A 42 1.07 17.47 -6.67
CA PRO A 42 1.05 16.84 -7.98
C PRO A 42 2.03 15.66 -8.11
N LEU A 43 2.97 15.51 -7.17
CA LEU A 43 3.95 14.43 -7.13
C LEU A 43 3.55 13.28 -6.20
N LEU A 44 2.56 13.47 -5.32
CA LEU A 44 2.08 12.41 -4.41
C LEU A 44 0.77 11.81 -4.95
N LYS A 45 0.90 10.85 -5.87
CA LYS A 45 -0.21 10.02 -6.38
C LYS A 45 -0.80 9.04 -5.33
N VAL A 46 -0.36 9.07 -4.08
CA VAL A 46 -0.72 8.09 -3.04
C VAL A 46 -2.20 8.17 -2.64
N HIS A 47 -2.84 9.32 -2.86
CA HIS A 47 -4.27 9.51 -2.60
C HIS A 47 -5.00 9.93 -3.87
N ALA A 48 -4.91 9.11 -4.93
CA ALA A 48 -5.88 9.21 -6.01
C ALA A 48 -7.27 8.95 -5.40
N PRO A 49 -8.20 9.92 -5.40
CA PRO A 49 -9.56 9.66 -4.96
C PRO A 49 -10.11 8.54 -5.85
N ALA A 50 -10.61 7.48 -5.22
CA ALA A 50 -11.16 6.35 -5.96
C ALA A 50 -12.23 6.87 -6.93
N GLY A 51 -12.09 6.51 -8.20
CA GLY A 51 -13.05 6.87 -9.23
C GLY A 51 -14.45 6.33 -8.91
N LYS A 52 -15.45 6.82 -9.64
CA LYS A 52 -16.81 6.30 -9.46
C LYS A 52 -16.79 4.80 -9.81
N PRO A 53 -17.42 3.93 -9.01
CA PRO A 53 -17.32 2.46 -9.18
C PRO A 53 -17.80 1.94 -10.54
N MET A 54 -18.52 2.76 -11.32
CA MET A 54 -19.01 2.45 -12.67
C MET A 54 -18.48 3.46 -13.72
N SER A 55 -17.33 4.10 -13.45
CA SER A 55 -16.70 5.03 -14.38
C SER A 55 -16.24 4.26 -15.61
N TRP A 56 -16.87 4.51 -16.76
CA TRP A 56 -16.44 3.94 -18.03
C TRP A 56 -15.00 4.37 -18.40
N HIS A 57 -14.61 5.59 -18.02
CA HIS A 57 -13.26 6.13 -18.28
C HIS A 57 -12.16 5.41 -17.48
N ASP A 58 -12.48 4.79 -16.35
CA ASP A 58 -11.50 4.07 -15.52
C ASP A 58 -11.18 2.67 -16.10
N ASN A 59 -11.99 2.20 -17.08
CA ASN A 59 -11.83 0.90 -17.73
C ASN A 59 -11.13 0.99 -19.09
N LEU A 60 -10.78 2.20 -19.54
CA LEU A 60 -9.96 2.38 -20.74
C LEU A 60 -8.51 2.15 -20.36
N GLU A 61 -7.91 1.10 -20.94
CA GLU A 61 -6.48 0.85 -20.81
C GLU A 61 -5.74 1.88 -21.66
N GLU A 62 -5.46 3.03 -21.05
CA GLU A 62 -4.58 4.03 -21.65
C GLU A 62 -3.17 3.44 -21.78
N PRO A 63 -2.48 3.65 -22.91
CA PRO A 63 -1.10 3.22 -23.04
C PRO A 63 -0.30 3.85 -21.90
N GLU A 64 0.37 3.01 -21.11
CA GLU A 64 1.12 3.44 -19.95
C GLU A 64 2.08 4.59 -20.32
N ASP A 65 2.04 5.66 -19.53
CA ASP A 65 2.90 6.82 -19.74
C ASP A 65 4.38 6.39 -19.72
N ALA A 66 5.03 6.47 -20.87
CA ALA A 66 6.42 6.09 -21.05
C ALA A 66 7.36 6.84 -20.09
N THR A 67 6.99 8.05 -19.66
CA THR A 67 7.79 8.80 -18.67
C THR A 67 7.68 8.17 -17.27
N PHE A 68 6.50 7.68 -16.91
CA PHE A 68 6.24 7.01 -15.64
C PHE A 68 6.93 5.64 -15.59
N LEU A 69 6.88 4.89 -16.68
CA LEU A 69 7.62 3.62 -16.81
C LEU A 69 9.12 3.84 -16.65
N LYS A 70 9.69 4.85 -17.32
CA LYS A 70 11.11 5.22 -17.16
C LYS A 70 11.44 5.56 -15.71
N LEU A 71 10.55 6.26 -15.01
CA LEU A 71 10.76 6.61 -13.60
C LEU A 71 10.77 5.38 -12.70
N ILE A 72 9.85 4.43 -12.91
CA ILE A 72 9.80 3.17 -12.15
C ILE A 72 11.07 2.37 -12.43
N HIS A 73 11.45 2.20 -13.69
CA HIS A 73 12.67 1.48 -14.05
C HIS A 73 13.90 2.12 -13.44
N HIS A 74 14.00 3.46 -13.50
CA HIS A 74 15.11 4.20 -12.90
C HIS A 74 15.14 4.07 -11.37
N ALA A 75 13.99 4.03 -10.71
CA ALA A 75 13.91 3.81 -9.26
C ALA A 75 14.33 2.39 -8.85
N ALA A 76 14.09 1.40 -9.71
CA ALA A 76 14.49 0.01 -9.51
C ALA A 76 15.96 -0.28 -9.86
N LEU A 77 16.69 0.68 -10.44
CA LEU A 77 18.11 0.51 -10.72
C LEU A 77 18.94 0.40 -9.44
N GLU A 78 20.02 -0.37 -9.53
CA GLU A 78 21.03 -0.47 -8.48
C GLU A 78 21.68 0.91 -8.21
N PRO A 79 22.09 1.18 -6.95
CA PRO A 79 22.73 2.45 -6.59
C PRO A 79 23.90 2.85 -7.50
N ASN A 80 24.76 1.89 -7.87
CA ASN A 80 25.91 2.09 -8.75
C ASN A 80 25.55 2.56 -10.17
N LYS A 81 24.34 2.24 -10.64
CA LYS A 81 23.84 2.66 -11.96
C LYS A 81 23.16 4.02 -11.88
N LYS A 82 22.78 4.47 -10.68
CA LYS A 82 22.04 5.70 -10.43
C LYS A 82 22.94 6.86 -10.01
N TYR A 83 23.98 6.58 -9.23
CA TYR A 83 24.92 7.58 -8.73
C TYR A 83 26.35 7.17 -9.09
N THR A 84 27.21 8.16 -9.28
CA THR A 84 28.63 7.95 -9.57
C THR A 84 29.40 7.51 -8.33
N GLU A 85 28.98 8.00 -7.17
CA GLU A 85 29.60 7.78 -5.87
C GLU A 85 28.54 7.38 -4.83
N PRO A 86 28.91 6.59 -3.80
CA PRO A 86 28.01 6.22 -2.73
C PRO A 86 27.54 7.47 -1.99
N GLN A 87 26.23 7.56 -1.73
CA GLN A 87 25.62 8.71 -1.07
C GLN A 87 25.51 8.52 0.45
N THR A 88 25.62 7.28 0.91
CA THR A 88 25.53 6.91 2.33
C THR A 88 26.60 5.88 2.69
N GLU A 89 27.04 5.87 3.95
CA GLU A 89 28.02 4.90 4.46
C GLU A 89 27.59 3.44 4.22
N SER A 90 26.29 3.16 4.34
CA SER A 90 25.73 1.84 4.06
C SER A 90 25.87 1.42 2.59
N GLN A 91 25.87 2.38 1.65
CA GLN A 91 26.09 2.11 0.24
C GLN A 91 27.56 1.82 -0.05
N GLU A 92 28.50 2.39 0.70
CA GLU A 92 29.95 2.16 0.52
C GLU A 92 30.32 0.68 0.65
N ILE A 93 29.73 -0.01 1.64
CA ILE A 93 29.99 -1.44 1.91
C ILE A 93 29.64 -2.31 0.69
N GLY A 94 28.56 -1.97 0.01
CA GLY A 94 28.02 -2.70 -1.15
C GLY A 94 28.29 -2.02 -2.49
N TRP A 95 29.17 -1.03 -2.56
CA TRP A 95 29.37 -0.26 -3.79
C TRP A 95 30.08 -1.10 -4.86
N CYS A 96 31.15 -1.80 -4.50
CA CYS A 96 31.88 -2.69 -5.40
C CYS A 96 31.65 -4.16 -5.03
N THR A 97 30.49 -4.72 -5.40
CA THR A 97 30.14 -6.13 -5.08
C THR A 97 30.76 -7.17 -6.01
N THR A 98 31.28 -6.74 -7.17
CA THR A 98 31.90 -7.67 -8.13
C THR A 98 33.21 -8.21 -7.53
N PRO A 99 33.32 -9.53 -7.30
CA PRO A 99 34.53 -10.09 -6.72
C PRO A 99 35.70 -9.91 -7.70
N LEU A 100 36.89 -9.60 -7.17
CA LEU A 100 38.12 -9.46 -7.96
C LEU A 100 38.49 -10.74 -8.72
N ILE A 101 38.06 -11.90 -8.20
CA ILE A 101 38.28 -13.21 -8.80
C ILE A 101 36.92 -13.76 -9.21
N SER A 102 36.78 -14.14 -10.48
CA SER A 102 35.58 -14.83 -10.97
C SER A 102 35.47 -16.20 -10.28
N THR A 103 34.55 -16.31 -9.32
CA THR A 103 34.30 -17.56 -8.61
C THR A 103 33.34 -18.44 -9.41
N ASN A 104 33.86 -19.51 -10.02
CA ASN A 104 33.04 -20.49 -10.71
C ASN A 104 32.36 -21.41 -9.70
N ARG A 105 31.08 -21.15 -9.39
CA ARG A 105 30.27 -21.98 -8.47
C ARG A 105 29.90 -23.36 -9.04
N ASN A 106 30.19 -23.62 -10.31
CA ASN A 106 29.97 -24.94 -10.92
C ASN A 106 31.23 -25.82 -10.85
N ASP A 107 32.38 -25.28 -10.47
CA ASP A 107 33.61 -26.07 -10.33
C ASP A 107 33.57 -26.90 -9.05
N SER A 108 33.33 -28.20 -9.19
CA SER A 108 33.27 -29.16 -8.08
C SER A 108 34.61 -29.35 -7.35
N ARG A 109 35.72 -28.83 -7.90
CA ARG A 109 37.04 -28.91 -7.25
C ARG A 109 37.24 -27.83 -6.19
N LEU A 110 36.52 -26.72 -6.30
CA LEU A 110 36.71 -25.53 -5.47
C LEU A 110 35.44 -25.12 -4.71
N TYR A 111 34.26 -25.54 -5.17
CA TYR A 111 32.98 -25.17 -4.56
C TYR A 111 32.34 -26.34 -3.80
N PHE A 112 32.48 -26.32 -2.47
CA PHE A 112 31.93 -27.32 -1.56
C PHE A 112 30.93 -26.71 -0.57
N PRO A 113 29.75 -26.27 -1.01
CA PRO A 113 28.73 -25.75 -0.09
C PRO A 113 28.20 -26.88 0.79
N SER A 114 27.84 -26.55 2.03
CA SER A 114 27.05 -27.47 2.85
C SER A 114 25.69 -27.68 2.21
N ARG A 115 25.32 -28.95 1.98
CA ARG A 115 24.03 -29.33 1.39
C ARG A 115 23.21 -30.08 2.42
N THR A 116 21.95 -29.70 2.55
CA THR A 116 21.02 -30.44 3.39
C THR A 116 20.52 -31.67 2.63
N THR A 117 20.73 -32.84 3.22
CA THR A 117 20.13 -34.09 2.73
C THR A 117 18.79 -34.33 3.40
N GLU A 118 18.01 -35.29 2.88
CA GLU A 118 16.75 -35.70 3.50
C GLU A 118 16.96 -36.18 4.94
N ILE A 119 18.04 -36.91 5.20
CA ILE A 119 18.41 -37.39 6.54
C ILE A 119 18.72 -36.21 7.45
N SER A 120 19.55 -35.26 7.00
CA SER A 120 19.87 -34.06 7.79
C SER A 120 18.62 -33.24 8.11
N ARG A 121 17.67 -33.14 7.17
CA ARG A 121 16.41 -32.43 7.34
C ARG A 121 15.47 -33.16 8.32
N TYR A 122 15.35 -34.48 8.18
CA TYR A 122 14.57 -35.32 9.09
C TYR A 122 15.10 -35.22 10.52
N MET A 123 16.41 -35.38 10.71
CA MET A 123 17.03 -35.28 12.02
C MET A 123 16.81 -33.89 12.62
N ALA A 124 16.97 -32.81 11.85
CA ALA A 124 16.69 -31.47 12.33
C ALA A 124 15.23 -31.29 12.82
N ALA A 125 14.25 -31.89 12.11
CA ALA A 125 12.86 -31.88 12.55
C ALA A 125 12.64 -32.73 13.81
N ALA A 126 13.26 -33.91 13.90
CA ALA A 126 13.20 -34.78 15.07
C ALA A 126 13.80 -34.10 16.32
N TRP A 127 14.91 -33.38 16.17
CA TRP A 127 15.54 -32.61 17.24
C TRP A 127 14.64 -31.45 17.71
N ARG A 128 14.01 -30.70 16.81
CA ARG A 128 13.03 -29.65 17.19
C ARG A 128 11.86 -30.22 17.98
N LEU A 129 11.29 -31.34 17.53
CA LEU A 129 10.17 -31.99 18.24
C LEU A 129 10.59 -32.46 19.64
N LYS A 130 11.81 -33.00 19.77
CA LYS A 130 12.38 -33.42 21.05
C LYS A 130 12.52 -32.25 22.01
N GLU A 131 13.03 -31.09 21.57
CA GLU A 131 13.14 -29.90 22.44
C GLU A 131 11.76 -29.38 22.88
N MET A 132 10.80 -29.27 21.97
CA MET A 132 9.42 -28.86 22.30
C MET A 132 8.73 -29.80 23.30
N SER A 133 9.14 -31.08 23.36
CA SER A 133 8.62 -32.06 24.31
C SER A 133 9.30 -31.99 25.69
N ARG A 134 10.53 -31.45 25.77
CA ARG A 134 11.29 -31.30 27.02
C ARG A 134 10.81 -30.10 27.83
N ASP A 135 10.38 -29.03 27.17
CA ASP A 135 9.89 -27.80 27.83
C ASP A 135 8.48 -27.94 28.43
N LYS A 136 7.79 -29.06 28.19
CA LYS A 136 6.45 -29.36 28.73
C LYS A 136 6.47 -30.20 30.03
N LYS A 137 7.64 -30.43 30.61
CA LYS A 137 7.84 -31.10 31.90
C LYS A 137 8.40 -30.13 32.92
#